data_AF-R7U592-F1
#
_entry.id   AF-R7U592-F1
#
_cell.length_a   1.000
_cell.length_b   1.000
_cell.length_c   1.000
_cell.angle_alpha   90.00
_cell.angle_beta   90.00
_cell.angle_gamma   90.00
#
_symmetry.space_group_name_H-M   'P 1'
#
loop_
_entity.id
_entity.type
_entity.pdbx_description
1 polymer ?
#
loop_
_entity_poly.entity_id
_entity_poly.type
_entity_poly.pdbx_seq_one_letter_code
_entity_poly.pdbx_strand_id
1 'polypeptide(L)'
;MNLKPKVTLLNGITIIVGGIIGSGIFISPKGVTEYTGSVGLSLAVWLGCGLFSMVGAHCFNELGTIIVKSGADYAYIREAFGPFLGFLRLWVECIVVKPGINAVIAMTFALYVLTPMYPDCDIPPGSQELLAAGCIGQYTSNSLTSTPSENQLMRSENLVKI
;
A
#
# COMPACT_ATOMS: atom_id res chain seq x y z
N MET A 1 -12.80 26.80 18.69
CA MET A 1 -11.94 25.96 19.54
C MET A 1 -10.62 25.77 18.80
N ASN A 2 -9.51 25.61 19.52
CA ASN A 2 -8.16 25.54 18.96
C ASN A 2 -7.54 24.22 19.44
N LEU A 3 -7.99 23.10 18.87
CA LEU A 3 -7.42 21.79 19.12
C LEU A 3 -6.05 21.74 18.46
N LYS A 4 -5.05 21.79 19.33
CA LYS A 4 -3.69 21.41 18.97
C LYS A 4 -3.73 19.94 18.56
N PRO A 5 -3.40 19.56 17.31
CA PRO A 5 -3.24 18.16 16.96
C PRO A 5 -1.99 17.64 17.68
N LYS A 6 -2.16 17.09 18.89
CA LYS A 6 -1.09 16.40 19.61
C LYS A 6 -0.99 14.97 19.06
N VAL A 7 -0.39 14.84 17.88
CA VAL A 7 0.15 13.55 17.47
C VAL A 7 1.43 13.36 18.29
N THR A 8 1.33 12.58 19.36
CA THR A 8 2.51 12.21 20.17
C THR A 8 3.47 11.38 19.32
N LEU A 9 4.78 11.51 19.56
CA LEU A 9 5.83 10.80 18.80
C LEU A 9 5.56 9.30 18.70
N LEU A 10 5.15 8.66 19.80
CA LEU A 10 4.79 7.24 19.82
C LEU A 10 3.57 6.92 18.94
N ASN A 11 2.54 7.77 18.95
CA ASN A 11 1.36 7.56 18.11
C ASN A 11 1.72 7.71 16.62
N GLY A 12 2.60 8.66 16.27
CA GLY A 12 3.12 8.82 14.92
C GLY A 12 3.88 7.58 14.43
N ILE A 13 4.80 7.06 15.25
CA ILE A 13 5.55 5.84 14.92
C ILE A 13 4.61 4.66 14.70
N THR A 14 3.65 4.44 15.59
CA THR A 14 2.70 3.31 15.47
C THR A 14 1.88 3.39 14.18
N ILE A 15 1.42 4.58 13.78
CA ILE A 15 0.69 4.78 12.53
C ILE A 15 1.57 4.44 11.32
N ILE A 16 2.82 4.91 11.31
CA ILE A 16 3.77 4.64 10.23
C ILE A 16 4.08 3.14 10.14
N VAL A 17 4.37 2.50 11.27
CA VAL A 17 4.66 1.06 11.33
C VAL A 17 3.45 0.24 10.88
N GLY A 18 2.24 0.59 11.32
CA GLY A 18 1.00 -0.05 10.88
C GLY A 18 0.69 0.15 9.40
N GLY A 19 1.14 1.26 8.79
CA GLY A 19 1.02 1.49 7.36
C GLY A 19 2.06 0.74 6.52
N ILE A 20 3.26 0.50 7.05
CA ILE A 20 4.35 -0.21 6.35
C ILE A 20 4.13 -1.73 6.40
N ILE A 21 3.70 -2.27 7.55
CA ILE A 21 3.49 -3.71 7.71
C ILE A 21 2.17 -4.10 7.04
N GLY A 22 2.25 -4.64 5.81
CA GLY A 22 1.11 -5.12 5.03
C GLY A 22 1.10 -6.62 4.78
N SER A 23 0.13 -7.08 4.00
CA SER A 23 -0.04 -8.49 3.60
C SER A 23 1.08 -9.04 2.70
N GLY A 24 1.94 -8.18 2.17
CA GLY A 24 3.07 -8.56 1.32
C GLY A 24 4.07 -9.50 2.00
N ILE A 25 4.18 -9.47 3.33
CA ILE A 25 5.08 -10.35 4.09
C ILE A 25 4.78 -11.84 3.92
N PHE A 26 3.55 -12.21 3.55
CA PHE A 26 3.22 -13.61 3.31
C PHE A 26 3.73 -14.09 1.94
N ILE A 27 3.80 -13.18 0.97
CA ILE A 27 4.08 -13.45 -0.44
C ILE A 27 5.58 -13.36 -0.73
N SER A 28 6.21 -12.29 -0.25
CA SER A 28 7.59 -11.94 -0.58
C SER A 28 8.64 -12.99 -0.19
N PRO A 29 8.55 -13.70 0.96
CA PRO A 29 9.57 -14.67 1.36
C PRO A 29 9.68 -15.87 0.41
N LYS A 30 8.54 -16.35 -0.13
CA LYS A 30 8.53 -17.44 -1.11
C LYS A 30 9.27 -17.03 -2.38
N GLY A 31 8.94 -15.86 -2.94
CA GLY A 31 9.59 -15.34 -4.13
C GLY A 31 11.10 -15.13 -3.93
N VAL A 32 11.52 -14.46 -2.84
CA VAL A 32 12.95 -14.22 -2.59
C VAL A 32 13.70 -15.54 -2.44
N THR A 33 13.17 -16.51 -1.68
CA THR A 33 13.86 -17.80 -1.48
C THR A 33 14.00 -18.59 -2.77
N GLU A 34 12.99 -18.56 -3.64
CA GLU A 34 13.02 -19.22 -4.95
C GLU A 34 14.12 -18.65 -5.86
N TYR A 35 14.25 -17.32 -5.93
CA TYR A 35 15.29 -16.68 -6.75
C TYR A 35 16.69 -16.76 -6.17
N THR A 36 16.83 -16.81 -4.83
CA THR A 36 18.16 -16.77 -4.18
C THR A 36 18.70 -18.16 -3.85
N GLY A 37 17.87 -19.20 -3.81
CA GLY A 37 18.24 -20.61 -3.60
C GLY A 37 18.79 -20.97 -2.21
N SER A 38 19.15 -19.98 -1.38
CA SER A 38 19.70 -20.17 -0.04
C SER A 38 19.10 -19.18 0.97
N VAL A 39 18.84 -19.66 2.18
CA VAL A 39 18.26 -18.88 3.29
C VAL A 39 19.20 -17.76 3.76
N GLY A 40 20.52 -17.98 3.70
CA GLY A 40 21.49 -16.97 4.10
C GLY A 40 21.49 -15.75 3.15
N LEU A 41 21.38 -16.01 1.84
CA LEU A 41 21.31 -14.96 0.84
C LEU A 41 19.94 -14.24 0.85
N SER A 42 18.84 -14.94 1.11
CA SER A 42 17.52 -14.30 1.22
C SER A 42 17.44 -13.31 2.39
N LEU A 43 18.06 -13.63 3.54
CA LEU A 43 18.20 -12.70 4.66
C LEU A 43 19.07 -11.49 4.31
N ALA A 44 20.16 -11.67 3.57
CA ALA A 44 20.99 -10.55 3.10
C ALA A 44 20.23 -9.61 2.16
N VAL A 45 19.41 -10.15 1.25
CA VAL A 45 18.53 -9.36 0.37
C VAL A 45 17.50 -8.57 1.17
N TRP A 46 16.91 -9.18 2.19
CA TRP A 46 15.97 -8.50 3.10
C TRP A 46 16.63 -7.32 3.83
N LEU A 47 17.82 -7.53 4.38
CA LEU A 47 18.59 -6.46 5.04
C LEU A 47 18.97 -5.35 4.05
N GLY A 48 19.40 -5.71 2.83
CA GLY A 48 19.72 -4.74 1.77
C GLY A 48 18.51 -3.90 1.37
N CYS A 49 17.34 -4.52 1.19
CA CYS A 49 16.11 -3.83 0.85
C CYS A 49 15.64 -2.91 1.99
N GLY A 50 15.80 -3.34 3.25
CA GLY A 50 15.53 -2.52 4.43
C GLY A 50 16.42 -1.29 4.51
N LEU A 51 17.72 -1.44 4.27
CA LEU A 51 18.66 -0.31 4.25
C LEU A 51 18.36 0.67 3.11
N PHE A 52 18.08 0.16 1.92
CA PHE A 52 17.66 0.98 0.78
C PHE A 52 16.39 1.78 1.07
N SER A 53 15.40 1.14 1.70
CA SER A 53 14.14 1.79 2.11
C SER A 53 14.38 2.88 3.16
N MET A 54 15.31 2.68 4.09
CA MET A 54 15.69 3.69 5.09
C MET A 54 16.27 4.94 4.43
N VAL A 55 17.20 4.77 3.48
CA VAL A 55 17.76 5.89 2.72
C VAL A 55 16.67 6.63 1.95
N GLY A 56 15.76 5.91 1.29
CA GLY A 56 14.61 6.51 0.61
C GLY A 56 13.72 7.31 1.56
N ALA A 57 13.41 6.77 2.74
CA ALA A 57 12.60 7.46 3.75
C ALA A 57 13.23 8.77 4.23
N HIS A 58 14.56 8.83 4.37
CA HIS A 58 15.26 10.07 4.70
C HIS A 58 15.10 11.14 3.61
N CYS A 59 15.27 10.77 2.33
CA CYS A 59 15.06 11.69 1.21
C CYS A 59 13.61 12.22 1.16
N PHE A 60 12.63 11.34 1.36
CA PHE A 60 11.22 11.73 1.42
C PHE A 60 10.90 12.62 2.62
N ASN A 61 11.58 12.42 3.76
CA ASN A 61 11.43 13.27 4.93
C ASN A 61 11.94 14.69 4.65
N GLU A 62 13.11 14.84 4.02
CA GLU A 62 13.62 16.17 3.61
C GLU A 62 12.63 16.87 2.67
N LEU A 63 12.16 16.17 1.64
CA LEU A 63 11.20 16.71 0.68
C LEU A 63 9.86 17.09 1.33
N GLY A 64 9.39 16.27 2.28
CA GLY A 64 8.18 16.52 3.05
C GLY A 64 8.28 17.72 3.99
N THR A 65 9.48 18.07 4.48
CA THR A 65 9.70 19.29 5.26
C THR A 65 9.78 20.55 4.40
N ILE A 66 10.21 20.44 3.13
CA ILE A 66 10.35 21.58 2.22
C ILE A 66 9.01 21.95 1.57
N ILE A 67 8.22 20.96 1.15
CA ILE A 67 6.97 21.17 0.38
C ILE A 67 5.77 20.73 1.23
N VAL A 68 5.21 21.67 2.00
CA VAL A 68 4.03 21.44 2.85
C VAL A 68 2.73 21.68 2.07
N LYS A 69 2.56 20.96 0.95
CA LYS A 69 1.33 20.99 0.12
C LYS A 69 0.63 19.64 0.15
N SER A 70 -0.70 19.65 0.19
CA SER A 70 -1.51 18.44 0.12
C SER A 70 -1.35 17.73 -1.23
N GLY A 71 -1.09 16.42 -1.22
CA GLY A 71 -0.94 15.60 -2.44
C GLY A 71 0.29 14.69 -2.48
N ALA A 72 1.14 14.70 -1.44
CA ALA A 72 2.33 13.84 -1.31
C ALA A 72 3.19 13.86 -2.59
N ASP A 73 3.51 12.68 -3.14
CA ASP A 73 4.32 12.50 -4.35
C ASP A 73 3.90 13.37 -5.54
N TYR A 74 2.58 13.54 -5.74
CA TYR A 74 2.07 14.35 -6.84
C TYR A 74 2.42 15.83 -6.65
N ALA A 75 2.32 16.34 -5.42
CA ALA A 75 2.64 17.73 -5.11
C ALA A 75 4.12 18.01 -5.31
N TYR A 76 5.00 17.05 -4.94
CA TYR A 76 6.44 17.17 -5.15
C TYR A 76 6.82 17.24 -6.62
N ILE A 77 6.29 16.32 -7.42
CA ILE A 77 6.60 16.25 -8.86
C ILE A 77 6.02 17.45 -9.60
N ARG A 78 4.82 17.90 -9.22
CA ARG A 78 4.20 19.10 -9.81
C ARG A 78 5.00 20.36 -9.53
N GLU A 79 5.56 20.52 -8.33
CA GLU A 79 6.35 21.71 -7.97
C GLU A 79 7.71 21.71 -8.69
N ALA A 80 8.38 20.54 -8.77
CA ALA A 80 9.70 20.44 -9.36
C ALA A 80 9.69 20.46 -10.90
N PHE A 81 8.71 19.81 -11.53
CA PHE A 81 8.70 19.54 -12.97
C PHE A 81 7.51 20.14 -13.73
N GLY A 82 6.61 20.83 -13.03
CA GLY A 82 5.45 21.49 -13.62
C GLY A 82 4.19 20.61 -13.77
N PRO A 83 3.10 21.18 -14.32
CA PRO A 83 1.78 20.58 -14.28
C PRO A 83 1.63 19.31 -15.16
N PHE A 84 2.36 19.22 -16.28
CA PHE A 84 2.25 18.08 -17.20
C PHE A 84 2.81 16.79 -16.60
N LEU A 85 4.01 16.84 -16.00
CA LEU A 85 4.63 15.67 -15.37
C LEU A 85 3.90 15.26 -14.09
N GLY A 86 3.35 16.22 -13.35
CA GLY A 86 2.41 15.91 -12.26
C GLY A 86 1.20 15.11 -12.74
N PHE A 87 0.57 15.53 -13.85
CA PHE A 87 -0.57 14.80 -14.43
C PHE A 87 -0.19 13.38 -14.86
N LEU A 88 0.94 13.20 -15.55
CA LEU A 88 1.42 11.88 -15.98
C LEU A 88 1.64 10.93 -14.79
N ARG A 89 2.25 11.43 -13.70
CA ARG A 89 2.45 10.64 -12.46
C ARG A 89 1.12 10.17 -11.88
N LEU A 90 0.13 11.07 -11.79
CA LEU A 90 -1.20 10.75 -11.27
C LEU A 90 -1.93 9.78 -12.20
N TRP A 91 -1.78 9.95 -13.51
CA TRP A 91 -2.40 9.09 -14.52
C TRP A 91 -1.89 7.64 -14.42
N VAL A 92 -0.57 7.45 -14.33
CA VAL A 92 0.04 6.13 -14.13
C VAL A 92 -0.34 5.54 -12.79
N GLU A 93 -0.37 6.36 -11.73
CA GLU A 93 -0.81 5.91 -10.39
C GLU A 93 -2.23 5.34 -10.44
N CYS A 94 -3.16 6.09 -11.03
CA CYS A 94 -4.58 5.73 -11.06
C CYS A 94 -4.86 4.55 -11.99
N ILE A 95 -4.22 4.47 -13.16
CA ILE A 95 -4.55 3.44 -14.16
C ILE A 95 -3.73 2.17 -14.00
N VAL A 96 -2.49 2.25 -13.52
CA VAL A 96 -1.57 1.11 -13.52
C VAL A 96 -1.30 0.64 -12.10
N VAL A 97 -0.82 1.54 -11.24
CA VAL A 97 -0.28 1.16 -9.93
C VAL A 97 -1.39 0.70 -8.99
N LYS A 98 -2.43 1.52 -8.80
CA LYS A 98 -3.55 1.23 -7.88
C LYS A 98 -4.30 -0.06 -8.25
N PRO A 99 -4.78 -0.26 -9.49
CA PRO A 99 -5.45 -1.51 -9.85
C PRO A 99 -4.50 -2.70 -9.86
N GLY A 100 -3.22 -2.51 -10.26
CA GLY A 100 -2.23 -3.58 -10.25
C GLY A 100 -1.97 -4.13 -8.85
N ILE A 101 -1.77 -3.27 -7.86
CA ILE A 101 -1.57 -3.68 -6.46
C ILE A 101 -2.81 -4.41 -5.93
N ASN A 102 -4.01 -3.87 -6.19
CA ASN A 102 -5.26 -4.51 -5.76
C ASN A 102 -5.46 -5.90 -6.40
N ALA A 103 -5.11 -6.04 -7.69
CA ALA A 103 -5.18 -7.31 -8.40
C ALA A 103 -4.21 -8.34 -7.82
N VAL A 104 -2.95 -7.96 -7.56
CA VAL A 104 -1.95 -8.85 -6.95
C VAL A 104 -2.41 -9.31 -5.57
N ILE A 105 -2.93 -8.41 -4.73
CA ILE A 105 -3.42 -8.76 -3.39
C ILE A 105 -4.60 -9.73 -3.48
N ALA A 106 -5.57 -9.45 -4.37
CA ALA A 106 -6.75 -10.31 -4.53
C ALA A 106 -6.41 -11.69 -5.09
N MET A 107 -5.52 -11.77 -6.10
CA MET A 107 -5.02 -13.03 -6.64
C MET A 107 -4.29 -13.84 -5.58
N THR A 108 -3.47 -13.17 -4.77
CA THR A 108 -2.75 -13.85 -3.70
C THR A 108 -3.71 -14.35 -2.63
N PHE A 109 -4.71 -13.56 -2.24
CA PHE A 109 -5.75 -14.01 -1.32
C PHE A 109 -6.47 -15.26 -1.85
N ALA A 110 -6.88 -15.25 -3.12
CA ALA A 110 -7.51 -16.42 -3.76
C ALA A 110 -6.60 -17.65 -3.74
N LEU A 111 -5.30 -17.48 -4.02
CA LEU A 111 -4.30 -18.56 -3.94
C LEU A 111 -4.20 -19.13 -2.52
N TYR A 112 -4.08 -18.28 -1.49
CA TYR A 112 -4.00 -18.73 -0.10
C TYR A 112 -5.25 -19.46 0.37
N VAL A 113 -6.44 -19.08 -0.10
CA VAL A 113 -7.71 -19.76 0.23
C VAL A 113 -7.86 -21.08 -0.50
N LEU A 114 -7.42 -21.17 -1.76
CA LEU A 114 -7.55 -22.38 -2.58
C LEU A 114 -6.49 -23.43 -2.30
N THR A 115 -5.29 -23.02 -1.87
CA THR A 115 -4.18 -23.94 -1.54
C THR A 115 -4.59 -25.07 -0.55
N PRO A 116 -5.27 -24.80 0.58
CA PRO A 116 -5.71 -25.87 1.49
C PRO A 116 -6.88 -26.71 0.95
N MET A 117 -7.67 -26.19 0.01
CA MET A 117 -8.83 -26.90 -0.57
C MET A 117 -8.42 -27.89 -1.66
N TYR A 118 -7.26 -27.67 -2.29
CA TYR A 118 -6.67 -28.54 -3.31
C TYR A 118 -5.20 -28.86 -2.96
N PRO A 119 -4.95 -29.68 -1.93
CA PRO A 119 -3.58 -29.96 -1.47
C PRO A 119 -2.77 -30.84 -2.45
N ASP A 120 -3.44 -31.74 -3.17
CA ASP A 120 -2.81 -32.73 -4.06
C ASP A 120 -3.11 -32.52 -5.55
N CYS A 121 -3.88 -31.48 -5.90
CA CYS A 121 -4.31 -31.19 -7.26
C CYS A 121 -3.93 -29.77 -7.67
N ASP A 122 -3.61 -29.59 -8.95
CA ASP A 122 -3.47 -28.26 -9.52
C ASP A 122 -4.81 -27.52 -9.48
N ILE A 123 -4.76 -26.26 -9.06
CA ILE A 123 -5.94 -25.41 -8.95
C ILE A 123 -6.52 -25.20 -10.36
N PRO A 124 -7.80 -25.51 -10.60
CA PRO A 124 -8.38 -25.43 -11.94
C PRO A 124 -8.29 -24.00 -12.51
N PRO A 125 -7.95 -23.85 -13.81
CA PRO A 125 -7.84 -22.55 -14.45
C PRO A 125 -9.18 -21.81 -14.38
N GLY A 126 -9.13 -20.54 -13.99
CA GLY A 126 -10.32 -19.68 -13.82
C GLY A 126 -10.88 -19.63 -12.38
N SER A 127 -10.66 -20.62 -11.53
CA SER A 127 -11.16 -20.57 -10.14
C SER A 127 -10.48 -19.50 -9.29
N GLN A 128 -9.18 -19.26 -9.51
CA GLN A 128 -8.43 -18.19 -8.87
C GLN A 128 -8.92 -16.81 -9.32
N GLU A 129 -9.18 -16.65 -10.61
CA GLU A 129 -9.62 -15.40 -11.21
C GLU A 129 -11.05 -15.03 -10.76
N LEU A 130 -11.96 -16.00 -10.72
CA LEU A 130 -13.33 -15.80 -10.24
C LEU A 130 -13.37 -15.38 -8.77
N LEU A 131 -12.58 -16.03 -7.91
CA LEU A 131 -12.49 -15.64 -6.49
C LEU A 131 -11.84 -14.26 -6.33
N ALA A 132 -10.74 -13.98 -7.04
CA ALA A 132 -10.09 -12.68 -7.00
C ALA A 132 -11.04 -11.56 -7.47
N ALA A 133 -11.77 -11.78 -8.57
CA ALA A 133 -12.78 -10.84 -9.07
C ALA A 133 -13.91 -10.60 -8.05
N GLY A 134 -14.38 -11.66 -7.38
CA GLY A 134 -15.35 -11.56 -6.29
C GLY A 134 -14.83 -10.73 -5.12
N CYS A 135 -13.58 -10.96 -4.69
CA CYS A 135 -12.95 -10.19 -3.62
C CYS A 135 -12.80 -8.71 -3.97
N ILE A 136 -12.37 -8.39 -5.20
CA ILE A 136 -12.27 -7.00 -5.68
C ILE A 136 -13.65 -6.36 -5.74
N GLY A 137 -14.66 -7.08 -6.22
CA GLY A 137 -16.04 -6.61 -6.27
C GLY A 137 -16.58 -6.25 -4.88
N GLN A 138 -16.37 -7.12 -3.89
CA GLN A 138 -16.78 -6.87 -2.50
C GLN A 138 -16.01 -5.67 -1.90
N TYR A 139 -14.70 -5.61 -2.11
CA TYR A 139 -13.87 -4.50 -1.64
C TYR A 139 -14.33 -3.16 -2.22
N THR A 140 -14.64 -3.14 -3.52
CA THR A 140 -15.14 -1.95 -4.21
C THR A 140 -16.53 -1.56 -3.71
N SER A 141 -17.44 -2.53 -3.54
CA SER A 141 -18.78 -2.29 -2.97
C SER A 141 -18.70 -1.68 -1.56
N ASN A 142 -17.82 -2.23 -0.71
CA ASN A 142 -17.56 -1.69 0.62
C ASN A 142 -17.01 -0.26 0.54
N SER A 143 -16.05 -0.02 -0.35
CA SER A 143 -15.43 1.30 -0.54
C SER A 143 -16.44 2.35 -1.04
N LEU A 144 -17.38 1.97 -1.91
CA LEU A 144 -18.45 2.84 -2.40
C LEU A 144 -19.49 3.14 -1.31
N THR A 145 -19.76 2.17 -0.44
CA THR A 145 -20.68 2.32 0.69
C THR A 145 -20.05 3.11 1.84
N SER A 146 -18.73 3.01 2.00
CA SER A 146 -17.98 3.73 3.04
C SER A 146 -17.61 5.15 2.64
N THR A 147 -17.48 5.49 1.36
CA THR A 147 -17.08 6.85 0.95
C THR A 147 -18.00 7.96 1.49
N PRO A 148 -19.35 7.80 1.56
CA PRO A 148 -20.22 8.78 2.19
C PRO A 148 -20.06 8.84 3.72
N SER A 149 -19.78 7.73 4.39
CA SER A 149 -19.71 7.65 5.87
C SER A 149 -18.31 7.94 6.42
N GLU A 150 -17.24 7.51 5.77
CA GLU A 150 -15.85 7.87 6.08
C GLU A 150 -15.57 9.34 5.77
N ASN A 151 -16.11 9.94 4.71
CA ASN A 151 -15.97 11.39 4.53
C ASN A 151 -16.70 12.18 5.62
N GLN A 152 -17.76 11.63 6.21
CA GLN A 152 -18.48 12.24 7.34
C GLN A 152 -17.78 11.97 8.69
N LEU A 153 -17.20 10.79 8.88
CA LEU A 153 -16.39 10.43 10.05
C LEU A 153 -15.02 11.10 10.05
N MET A 154 -14.33 11.20 8.91
CA MET A 154 -13.13 12.01 8.75
C MET A 154 -13.47 13.49 8.90
N ARG A 155 -14.64 13.97 8.46
CA ARG A 155 -15.07 15.35 8.71
C ARG A 155 -15.46 15.58 10.17
N SER A 156 -16.04 14.60 10.87
CA SER A 156 -16.35 14.71 12.30
C SER A 156 -15.11 14.53 13.19
N GLU A 157 -14.19 13.62 12.86
CA GLU A 157 -12.89 13.46 13.52
C GLU A 157 -11.96 14.63 13.24
N ASN A 158 -11.97 15.21 12.02
CA ASN A 158 -11.27 16.46 11.76
C ASN A 158 -11.93 17.60 12.54
N LEU A 159 -13.26 17.73 12.60
CA LEU A 159 -13.94 18.74 13.44
C LEU A 159 -13.75 18.54 14.96
N VAL A 160 -13.46 17.33 15.42
CA VAL A 160 -13.08 17.04 16.81
C VAL A 160 -11.56 17.19 17.04
N LYS A 161 -10.77 17.33 15.96
CA LYS A 161 -9.32 17.59 15.99
C LYS A 161 -8.93 19.03 15.55
N ILE A 162 -9.89 19.98 15.41
CA ILE A 162 -9.64 21.44 15.25
C ILE A 162 -10.36 22.30 16.29
#